data_AF-A0A7V0PM66-F1
#
_entry.id   AF-A0A7V0PM66-F1
#
_cell.length_a   1.000
_cell.length_b   1.000
_cell.length_c   1.000
_cell.angle_alpha   90.00
_cell.angle_beta   90.00
_cell.angle_gamma   90.00
#
_symmetry.space_group_name_H-M   'P 1'
#
loop_
_entity.id
_entity.type
_entity.pdbx_description
1 polymer ?
#
loop_
_entity_poly.entity_id
_entity_poly.type
_entity_poly.pdbx_seq_one_letter_code
_entity_poly.pdbx_strand_id
1 'polypeptide(L)'
;MIVTRYLIREINKPLLALSLALVAIFAGYSAAVFLTQAANGVLPTNVVVELIALKTNIALEVLLPIALYLAVIIALGRLHTDSEMTALHALGVSPLQVLRAVSYLALTFAVLIAVLAFYVRPWSYERSYQLKARANAEFSLSDVKPGSFNENASGTRVIFAAGRAAAGGLERVFMQREHGRRTQVLYAMRASQERDPRYDAPLLHMRDVHLYDLSRDGGVDRIVRVARLTYHMNEPPVKPVGFQRKAASMSRLAASRTAPDIAEYQ
;
A
#
# COMPACT_ATOMS: atom_id res chain seq x y z
N MET A 1 -9.88 -41.47 15.62
CA MET A 1 -8.87 -40.38 15.75
C MET A 1 -7.71 -40.48 14.74
N ILE A 2 -7.38 -41.65 14.19
CA ILE A 2 -6.26 -41.80 13.24
C ILE A 2 -6.60 -41.18 11.86
N VAL A 3 -7.78 -41.51 11.30
CA VAL A 3 -8.26 -41.01 9.99
C VAL A 3 -8.32 -39.48 9.95
N THR A 4 -8.78 -38.84 11.03
CA THR A 4 -8.83 -37.37 11.13
C THR A 4 -7.43 -36.74 11.06
N ARG A 5 -6.44 -37.29 11.78
CA ARG A 5 -5.06 -36.80 11.74
C ARG A 5 -4.42 -37.03 10.37
N TYR A 6 -4.75 -38.14 9.74
CA TYR A 6 -4.31 -38.46 8.38
C TYR A 6 -4.82 -37.42 7.38
N LEU A 7 -6.14 -37.16 7.36
CA LEU A 7 -6.77 -36.15 6.51
C LEU A 7 -6.17 -34.75 6.73
N ILE A 8 -5.98 -34.35 7.99
CA ILE A 8 -5.39 -33.05 8.31
C ILE A 8 -3.95 -32.93 7.76
N ARG A 9 -3.14 -33.97 7.92
CA ARG A 9 -1.76 -33.98 7.40
C ARG A 9 -1.75 -33.92 5.87
N GLU A 10 -2.72 -34.55 5.23
CA GLU A 10 -2.83 -34.57 3.78
C GLU A 10 -3.29 -33.24 3.20
N ILE A 11 -4.18 -32.52 3.89
CA ILE A 11 -4.61 -31.17 3.51
C ILE A 11 -3.51 -30.13 3.77
N ASN A 12 -2.72 -30.27 4.84
CA ASN A 12 -1.69 -29.29 5.20
C ASN A 12 -0.57 -29.14 4.15
N LYS A 13 -0.20 -30.21 3.44
CA LYS A 13 0.85 -30.15 2.41
C LYS A 13 0.48 -29.24 1.21
N PRO A 14 -0.65 -29.48 0.50
CA PRO A 14 -1.08 -28.59 -0.57
C PRO A 14 -1.44 -27.20 -0.03
N LEU A 15 -1.95 -27.10 1.20
CA LEU A 15 -2.23 -25.81 1.83
C LEU A 15 -0.99 -24.93 1.93
N LEU A 16 0.10 -25.42 2.51
CA LEU A 16 1.35 -24.65 2.62
C LEU A 16 1.90 -24.27 1.24
N ALA A 17 1.88 -25.20 0.28
CA ALA A 17 2.35 -24.95 -1.08
C ALA A 17 1.52 -23.86 -1.77
N LEU A 18 0.19 -23.94 -1.69
CA LEU A 18 -0.73 -22.99 -2.32
C LEU A 18 -0.68 -21.62 -1.62
N SER A 19 -0.64 -21.59 -0.29
CA SER A 19 -0.48 -20.34 0.45
C SER A 19 0.82 -19.64 0.06
N LEU A 20 1.93 -20.36 0.00
CA LEU A 20 3.22 -19.78 -0.40
C LEU A 20 3.20 -19.29 -1.86
N ALA A 21 2.62 -20.07 -2.77
CA ALA A 21 2.48 -19.69 -4.17
C ALA A 21 1.62 -18.43 -4.34
N LEU A 22 0.46 -18.37 -3.68
CA LEU A 22 -0.44 -17.21 -3.73
C LEU A 22 0.23 -15.96 -3.14
N VAL A 23 0.94 -16.10 -2.01
CA VAL A 23 1.72 -15.01 -1.41
C VAL A 23 2.81 -14.53 -2.36
N ALA A 24 3.55 -15.44 -3.00
CA ALA A 24 4.60 -15.09 -3.96
C ALA A 24 4.04 -14.37 -5.19
N ILE A 25 2.93 -14.84 -5.76
CA ILE A 25 2.25 -14.20 -6.88
C ILE A 25 1.78 -12.79 -6.49
N PHE A 26 1.14 -12.65 -5.33
CA PHE A 26 0.68 -11.36 -4.85
C PHE A 26 1.83 -10.39 -4.55
N ALA A 27 2.90 -10.88 -3.92
CA ALA A 27 4.09 -10.08 -3.65
C ALA A 27 4.74 -9.61 -4.96
N GLY A 28 4.82 -10.48 -5.98
CA GLY A 28 5.32 -10.12 -7.32
C GLY A 28 4.45 -9.05 -8.00
N TYR A 29 3.12 -9.21 -7.95
CA TYR A 29 2.19 -8.19 -8.43
C TYR A 29 2.37 -6.85 -7.70
N SER A 30 2.40 -6.89 -6.37
CA SER A 30 2.60 -5.70 -5.54
C SER A 30 3.94 -5.03 -5.82
N ALA A 31 5.00 -5.82 -6.03
CA ALA A 31 6.32 -5.32 -6.40
C ALA A 31 6.27 -4.61 -7.75
N ALA A 32 5.67 -5.21 -8.78
CA ALA A 32 5.52 -4.58 -10.09
C ALA A 32 4.80 -3.23 -9.99
N VAL A 33 3.72 -3.14 -9.20
CA VAL A 33 2.97 -1.89 -8.99
C VAL A 33 3.82 -0.83 -8.28
N PHE A 34 4.46 -1.15 -7.15
CA PHE A 34 5.20 -0.14 -6.37
C PHE A 34 6.55 0.22 -6.96
N LEU A 35 7.27 -0.72 -7.60
CA LEU A 35 8.50 -0.40 -8.32
C LEU A 35 8.20 0.51 -9.51
N THR A 36 7.07 0.33 -10.20
CA THR A 36 6.65 1.26 -11.26
C THR A 36 6.38 2.66 -10.71
N GLN A 37 5.74 2.77 -9.55
CA GLN A 37 5.53 4.06 -8.88
C GLN A 37 6.86 4.72 -8.47
N ALA A 38 7.83 3.94 -8.00
CA ALA A 38 9.15 4.46 -7.68
C ALA A 38 9.96 4.85 -8.92
N ALA A 39 9.89 4.06 -9.99
CA ALA A 39 10.52 4.38 -11.28
C ALA A 39 9.94 5.64 -11.93
N ASN A 40 8.69 5.97 -11.62
CA ASN A 40 8.00 7.19 -12.03
C ASN A 40 8.16 8.34 -11.02
N GLY A 41 9.02 8.21 -10.00
CA GLY A 41 9.30 9.28 -9.04
C GLY A 41 8.10 9.67 -8.17
N VAL A 42 7.13 8.76 -7.98
CA VAL A 42 5.97 8.99 -7.10
C VAL A 42 6.28 8.56 -5.66
N LEU A 43 7.15 7.55 -5.48
CA LEU A 43 7.52 7.01 -4.18
C LEU A 43 9.04 6.80 -4.10
N PRO A 44 9.68 7.04 -2.95
CA PRO A 44 11.10 6.78 -2.77
C PRO A 44 11.35 5.27 -2.63
N THR A 45 12.42 4.79 -3.28
CA THR A 45 12.72 3.34 -3.43
C THR A 45 12.95 2.62 -2.11
N ASN A 46 13.48 3.32 -1.10
CA ASN A 46 13.72 2.78 0.26
C ASN A 46 12.42 2.36 0.98
N VAL A 47 11.28 2.95 0.61
CA VAL A 47 9.97 2.69 1.23
C VAL A 47 9.20 1.57 0.52
N VAL A 48 9.56 1.26 -0.73
CA VAL A 48 8.84 0.30 -1.58
C VAL A 48 8.80 -1.09 -0.97
N VAL A 49 9.92 -1.58 -0.43
CA VAL A 49 10.00 -2.94 0.16
C VAL A 49 9.10 -3.06 1.39
N GLU A 50 9.12 -2.07 2.29
CA GLU A 50 8.25 -2.05 3.48
C GLU A 50 6.76 -1.96 3.07
N LEU A 51 6.42 -1.18 2.04
CA LEU A 51 5.05 -1.11 1.49
C LEU A 51 4.60 -2.44 0.89
N ILE A 52 5.46 -3.15 0.15
CA ILE A 52 5.14 -4.46 -0.39
C ILE A 52 4.87 -5.45 0.76
N ALA A 53 5.73 -5.47 1.78
CA ALA A 53 5.54 -6.36 2.93
C ALA A 53 4.22 -6.07 3.66
N LEU A 54 3.89 -4.80 3.91
CA LEU A 54 2.63 -4.41 4.55
C LEU A 54 1.42 -4.79 3.70
N LYS A 55 1.49 -4.61 2.37
CA LYS A 55 0.40 -4.96 1.46
C LYS A 55 0.20 -6.46 1.33
N THR A 56 1.28 -7.23 1.30
CA THR A 56 1.22 -8.69 1.32
C THR A 56 0.58 -9.18 2.63
N ASN A 57 0.94 -8.61 3.78
CA ASN A 57 0.31 -8.94 5.07
C ASN A 57 -1.20 -8.67 5.07
N ILE A 58 -1.64 -7.55 4.49
CA ILE A 58 -3.08 -7.27 4.33
C ILE A 58 -3.74 -8.33 3.45
N ALA A 59 -3.09 -8.75 2.35
CA ALA A 59 -3.66 -9.73 1.44
C ALA A 59 -3.79 -11.14 2.04
N LEU A 60 -3.02 -11.50 3.07
CA LEU A 60 -3.10 -12.82 3.71
C LEU A 60 -4.52 -13.16 4.19
N GLU A 61 -5.28 -12.17 4.66
CA GLU A 61 -6.65 -12.39 5.12
C GLU A 61 -7.59 -12.92 4.02
N VAL A 62 -7.32 -12.57 2.76
CA VAL A 62 -8.07 -13.01 1.58
C VAL A 62 -7.44 -14.25 0.96
N LEU A 63 -6.10 -14.34 0.94
CA LEU A 63 -5.38 -15.44 0.30
C LEU A 63 -5.49 -16.76 1.08
N LEU A 64 -5.49 -16.72 2.42
CA LEU A 64 -5.57 -17.93 3.25
C LEU A 64 -6.88 -18.73 3.07
N PRO A 65 -8.08 -18.12 3.07
CA PRO A 65 -9.31 -18.87 2.80
C PRO A 65 -9.33 -19.52 1.41
N ILE A 66 -8.82 -18.83 0.38
CA ILE A 66 -8.71 -19.36 -0.98
C ILE A 66 -7.74 -20.54 -1.01
N ALA A 67 -6.58 -20.40 -0.36
CA ALA A 67 -5.59 -21.47 -0.25
C ALA A 67 -6.19 -22.71 0.45
N LEU A 68 -6.93 -22.51 1.55
CA LEU A 68 -7.60 -23.58 2.28
C LEU A 68 -8.62 -24.31 1.41
N TYR A 69 -9.46 -23.57 0.69
CA TYR A 69 -10.45 -24.13 -0.21
C TYR A 69 -9.81 -25.01 -1.29
N LEU A 70 -8.80 -24.49 -1.99
CA LEU A 70 -8.08 -25.22 -3.02
C LEU A 70 -7.32 -26.44 -2.46
N ALA A 71 -6.69 -26.29 -1.29
CA ALA A 71 -5.97 -27.37 -0.64
C ALA A 71 -6.89 -28.54 -0.27
N VAL A 72 -8.08 -28.24 0.26
CA VAL A 72 -9.08 -29.24 0.60
C VAL A 72 -9.56 -29.97 -0.65
N ILE A 73 -9.84 -29.26 -1.74
CA ILE A 73 -10.23 -29.87 -3.03
C ILE A 73 -9.14 -30.79 -3.56
N ILE A 74 -7.89 -30.31 -3.59
CA ILE A 74 -6.76 -31.08 -4.13
C ILE A 74 -6.49 -32.32 -3.27
N ALA A 75 -6.48 -32.17 -1.94
CA ALA A 75 -6.23 -33.29 -1.04
C ALA A 75 -7.34 -34.35 -1.13
N LEU A 76 -8.61 -33.94 -1.05
CA LEU A 76 -9.74 -34.86 -1.17
C LEU A 76 -9.82 -35.48 -2.56
N GLY A 77 -9.59 -34.68 -3.61
CA GLY A 77 -9.54 -35.15 -4.99
C GLY A 77 -8.50 -36.25 -5.16
N ARG A 78 -7.29 -36.07 -4.62
CA ARG A 78 -6.24 -37.09 -4.62
C ARG A 78 -6.66 -38.36 -3.89
N LEU A 79 -7.22 -38.23 -2.69
CA LEU A 79 -7.72 -39.38 -1.91
C LEU A 79 -8.84 -40.15 -2.63
N HIS A 80 -9.64 -39.47 -3.44
CA HIS A 80 -10.65 -40.10 -4.30
C HIS A 80 -10.02 -40.80 -5.50
N THR A 81 -9.05 -40.18 -6.18
CA THR A 81 -8.35 -40.78 -7.33
C THR A 81 -7.54 -42.01 -6.93
N ASP A 82 -6.88 -41.97 -5.78
CA ASP A 82 -6.10 -43.09 -5.24
C ASP A 82 -7.00 -44.17 -4.60
N SER A 83 -8.33 -44.03 -4.72
CA SER A 83 -9.34 -44.92 -4.13
C SER A 83 -9.27 -45.09 -2.60
N GLU A 84 -8.46 -44.28 -1.90
CA GLU A 84 -8.36 -44.31 -0.44
C GLU A 84 -9.69 -43.92 0.22
N MET A 85 -10.38 -42.91 -0.32
CA MET A 85 -11.68 -42.51 0.20
C MET A 85 -12.74 -43.61 0.02
N THR A 86 -12.70 -44.31 -1.11
CA THR A 86 -13.58 -45.46 -1.37
C THR A 86 -13.29 -46.61 -0.40
N ALA A 87 -12.01 -46.90 -0.14
CA ALA A 87 -11.60 -47.91 0.85
C ALA A 87 -12.04 -47.53 2.27
N LEU A 88 -11.90 -46.27 2.67
CA LEU A 88 -12.38 -45.77 3.97
C LEU A 88 -13.90 -45.94 4.09
N HIS A 89 -14.66 -45.62 3.05
CA HIS A 89 -16.12 -45.83 3.05
C HIS A 89 -16.51 -47.30 3.11
N ALA A 90 -15.78 -48.19 2.42
CA ALA A 90 -16.01 -49.64 2.50
C ALA A 90 -15.74 -50.20 3.91
N LEU A 91 -14.83 -49.58 4.67
CA LEU A 91 -14.56 -49.90 6.09
C LEU A 91 -15.57 -49.27 7.06
N GLY A 92 -16.64 -48.65 6.55
CA GLY A 92 -17.69 -48.02 7.37
C GLY A 92 -17.33 -46.63 7.90
N VAL A 93 -16.28 -45.98 7.37
CA VAL A 93 -15.97 -44.60 7.75
C VAL A 93 -17.04 -43.67 7.16
N SER A 94 -17.82 -43.08 8.06
CA SER A 94 -18.86 -42.11 7.70
C SER A 94 -18.24 -40.84 7.07
N PRO A 95 -18.87 -40.26 6.02
CA PRO A 95 -18.51 -38.94 5.48
C PRO A 95 -18.46 -37.83 6.53
N LEU A 96 -19.21 -37.96 7.64
CA LEU A 96 -19.17 -37.01 8.75
C LEU A 96 -17.79 -36.91 9.41
N GLN A 97 -16.98 -37.98 9.39
CA GLN A 97 -15.63 -37.92 9.93
C GLN A 97 -14.69 -37.07 9.07
N VAL A 98 -14.87 -37.13 7.75
CA VAL A 98 -14.16 -36.27 6.79
C VAL A 98 -14.57 -34.82 6.99
N LEU A 99 -15.88 -34.57 7.10
CA LEU A 99 -16.41 -33.24 7.37
C LEU A 99 -15.84 -32.67 8.67
N ARG A 100 -15.82 -33.44 9.77
CA ARG A 100 -15.22 -33.03 11.05
C ARG A 100 -13.74 -32.67 10.92
N ALA A 101 -12.97 -33.42 10.13
CA ALA A 101 -11.54 -33.14 9.91
C ALA A 101 -11.34 -31.80 9.19
N VAL A 102 -12.12 -31.56 8.12
CA VAL A 102 -12.09 -30.30 7.36
C VAL A 102 -12.60 -29.14 8.21
N SER A 103 -13.70 -29.32 8.94
CA SER A 103 -14.26 -28.29 9.83
C SER A 103 -13.29 -27.89 10.93
N TYR A 104 -12.51 -28.83 11.49
CA TYR A 104 -11.49 -28.51 12.48
C TYR A 104 -10.38 -27.61 11.92
N LEU A 105 -9.90 -27.92 10.70
CA LEU A 105 -8.94 -27.06 9.99
C LEU A 105 -9.55 -25.70 9.66
N ALA A 106 -10.77 -25.69 9.12
CA ALA A 106 -11.48 -24.47 8.79
C ALA A 106 -11.69 -23.57 10.00
N LEU A 107 -12.04 -24.14 11.16
CA LEU A 107 -12.20 -23.39 12.40
C LEU A 107 -10.86 -22.80 12.87
N THR A 108 -9.78 -23.60 12.80
CA THR A 108 -8.44 -23.13 13.17
C THR A 108 -7.99 -21.95 12.29
N PHE A 109 -8.21 -22.05 10.98
CA PHE A 109 -7.92 -20.97 10.05
C PHE A 109 -8.86 -19.78 10.20
N ALA A 110 -10.14 -20.01 10.50
CA ALA A 110 -11.09 -18.93 10.76
C ALA A 110 -10.66 -18.08 11.95
N VAL A 111 -10.21 -18.71 13.04
CA VAL A 111 -9.66 -17.99 14.20
C VAL A 111 -8.39 -17.23 13.81
N LEU A 112 -7.48 -17.85 13.05
CA LEU A 112 -6.27 -17.18 12.57
C LEU A 112 -6.60 -15.95 11.70
N ILE A 113 -7.49 -16.12 10.72
CA ILE A 113 -7.92 -15.04 9.81
C ILE A 113 -8.64 -13.95 10.59
N ALA A 114 -9.48 -14.28 11.58
CA ALA A 114 -10.12 -13.29 12.43
C ALA A 114 -9.09 -12.44 13.20
N VAL A 115 -8.04 -13.06 13.74
CA VAL A 115 -6.93 -12.34 14.39
C VAL A 115 -6.21 -11.43 13.38
N LEU A 116 -5.95 -11.91 12.17
CA LEU A 116 -5.35 -11.10 11.11
C LEU A 116 -6.25 -9.90 10.76
N ALA A 117 -7.54 -10.10 10.58
CA ALA A 117 -8.50 -9.05 10.23
C ALA A 117 -8.65 -8.01 11.35
N PHE A 118 -8.68 -8.43 12.63
CA PHE A 118 -8.89 -7.51 13.74
C PHE A 118 -7.65 -6.72 14.14
N TYR A 119 -6.45 -7.30 14.01
CA TYR A 119 -5.22 -6.69 14.50
C TYR A 119 -4.26 -6.32 13.37
N VAL A 120 -3.99 -7.27 12.47
CA VAL A 120 -2.95 -7.09 11.43
C VAL A 120 -3.43 -6.14 10.35
N ARG A 121 -4.69 -6.23 9.91
CA ARG A 121 -5.25 -5.34 8.88
C ARG A 121 -5.22 -3.86 9.30
N PRO A 122 -5.82 -3.43 10.43
CA PRO A 122 -5.82 -2.01 10.79
C PRO A 122 -4.41 -1.48 11.05
N TRP A 123 -3.56 -2.27 11.74
CA TRP A 123 -2.16 -1.89 11.98
C TRP A 123 -1.37 -1.73 10.67
N SER A 124 -1.53 -2.65 9.73
CA SER A 124 -0.82 -2.60 8.44
C SER A 124 -1.29 -1.44 7.58
N TYR A 125 -2.59 -1.12 7.61
CA TYR A 125 -3.11 0.06 6.91
C TYR A 125 -2.60 1.35 7.54
N GLU A 126 -2.70 1.50 8.86
CA GLU A 126 -2.20 2.67 9.58
C GLU A 126 -0.72 2.89 9.28
N ARG A 127 0.10 1.84 9.41
CA ARG A 127 1.53 1.90 9.10
C ARG A 127 1.79 2.26 7.65
N SER A 128 1.04 1.68 6.70
CA SER A 128 1.17 2.01 5.27
C SER A 128 0.83 3.47 4.99
N TYR A 129 -0.20 4.03 5.64
CA TYR A 129 -0.55 5.44 5.49
C TYR A 129 0.49 6.37 6.12
N GLN A 130 0.96 6.07 7.33
CA GLN A 130 2.02 6.84 7.99
C GLN A 130 3.30 6.82 7.16
N LEU A 131 3.66 5.65 6.64
CA LEU A 131 4.86 5.47 5.83
C LEU A 131 4.77 6.23 4.51
N LYS A 132 3.61 6.20 3.82
CA LYS A 132 3.37 7.03 2.63
C LYS A 132 3.39 8.53 2.95
N ALA A 133 2.83 8.94 4.08
CA ALA A 133 2.81 10.33 4.48
C ALA A 133 4.23 10.85 4.80
N ARG A 134 5.05 10.03 5.49
CA ARG A 134 6.47 10.31 5.70
C ARG A 134 7.25 10.32 4.39
N ALA A 135 7.02 9.35 3.50
CA ALA A 135 7.66 9.28 2.20
C ALA A 135 7.36 10.50 1.32
N ASN A 136 6.12 11.01 1.38
CA ASN A 136 5.73 12.23 0.70
C ASN A 136 6.40 13.48 1.32
N ALA A 137 6.54 13.51 2.65
CA ALA A 137 7.22 14.60 3.35
C ALA A 137 8.74 14.62 3.15
N GLU A 138 9.35 13.44 3.10
CA GLU A 138 10.77 13.26 2.81
C GLU A 138 11.09 13.26 1.31
N PHE A 139 10.05 13.37 0.45
CA PHE A 139 10.18 13.32 -0.99
C PHE A 139 11.23 14.31 -1.47
N SER A 140 12.32 13.77 -1.98
CA SER A 140 13.51 14.54 -2.35
C SER A 140 13.51 14.78 -3.86
N LEU A 141 14.04 15.93 -4.28
CA LEU A 141 14.21 16.24 -5.71
C LEU A 141 15.08 15.20 -6.44
N SER A 142 15.82 14.40 -5.69
CA SER A 142 16.57 13.25 -6.18
C SER A 142 15.70 12.15 -6.79
N ASP A 143 14.47 12.01 -6.33
CA ASP A 143 13.53 10.97 -6.80
C ASP A 143 12.73 11.41 -8.03
N VAL A 144 12.81 12.70 -8.40
CA VAL A 144 12.13 13.27 -9.58
C VAL A 144 12.85 12.83 -10.85
N LYS A 145 12.13 12.09 -11.71
CA LYS A 145 12.64 11.72 -13.03
C LYS A 145 12.55 12.91 -14.01
N PRO A 146 13.67 13.35 -14.62
CA PRO A 146 13.62 14.38 -15.64
C PRO A 146 12.81 13.94 -16.86
N GLY A 147 12.09 14.87 -17.48
CA GLY A 147 11.26 14.64 -18.66
C GLY A 147 9.88 14.01 -18.37
N SER A 148 9.51 13.82 -17.10
CA SER A 148 8.20 13.28 -16.72
C SER A 148 7.49 14.19 -15.72
N PHE A 149 6.16 14.22 -15.79
CA PHE A 149 5.31 14.87 -14.81
C PHE A 149 5.07 13.90 -13.64
N ASN A 150 5.57 14.27 -12.47
CA ASN A 150 5.44 13.49 -11.24
C ASN A 150 4.28 14.09 -10.45
N GLU A 151 3.18 13.37 -10.37
CA GLU A 151 1.99 13.80 -9.63
C GLU A 151 1.92 13.09 -8.29
N ASN A 152 1.53 13.82 -7.24
CA ASN A 152 1.20 13.18 -5.96
C ASN A 152 -0.11 12.39 -6.10
N ALA A 153 -0.32 11.37 -5.26
CA ALA A 153 -1.50 10.51 -5.23
C ALA A 153 -2.85 11.27 -5.10
N SER A 154 -2.83 12.52 -4.63
CA SER A 154 -4.01 13.39 -4.53
C SER A 154 -4.25 14.28 -5.77
N GLY A 155 -3.36 14.29 -6.77
CA GLY A 155 -3.42 15.19 -7.93
C GLY A 155 -3.17 16.68 -7.61
N THR A 156 -3.14 17.04 -6.33
CA THR A 156 -3.00 18.44 -5.87
C THR A 156 -1.60 19.01 -6.03
N ARG A 157 -0.61 18.21 -6.44
CA ARG A 157 0.79 18.64 -6.66
C ARG A 157 1.36 17.91 -7.87
N VAL A 158 1.89 18.67 -8.81
CA VAL A 158 2.60 18.18 -10.01
C VAL A 158 4.00 18.78 -10.02
N ILE A 159 5.02 17.96 -10.24
CA ILE A 159 6.41 18.40 -10.38
C ILE A 159 6.96 17.87 -11.70
N PHE A 160 7.51 18.76 -12.51
CA PHE A 160 8.21 18.43 -13.74
C PHE A 160 9.60 19.05 -13.71
N ALA A 161 10.60 18.32 -14.19
CA ALA A 161 11.94 18.84 -14.40
C ALA A 161 12.39 18.47 -15.80
N ALA A 162 12.91 19.41 -16.58
CA ALA A 162 13.33 19.11 -17.96
C ALA A 162 14.67 18.37 -18.04
N GLY A 163 15.53 18.53 -17.04
CA GLY A 163 16.87 17.96 -17.02
C GLY A 163 17.44 17.87 -15.61
N ARG A 164 18.54 17.13 -15.47
CA ARG A 164 19.31 17.05 -14.23
C ARG A 164 20.72 17.57 -14.52
N ALA A 165 21.15 18.56 -13.75
CA ALA A 165 22.50 19.08 -13.81
C ALA A 165 23.48 18.07 -13.20
N ALA A 166 24.72 18.04 -13.68
CA ALA A 166 25.77 17.12 -13.21
C ALA A 166 26.07 17.23 -11.70
N ALA A 167 25.79 18.39 -11.09
CA ALA A 167 25.94 18.65 -9.65
C ALA A 167 24.76 18.14 -8.79
N GLY A 168 23.81 17.38 -9.36
CA GLY A 168 22.67 16.82 -8.63
C GLY A 168 21.45 17.75 -8.51
N GLY A 169 21.49 18.94 -9.10
CA GLY A 169 20.34 19.85 -9.21
C GLY A 169 19.42 19.51 -10.39
N LEU A 170 18.19 20.01 -10.36
CA LEU A 170 17.22 19.93 -11.46
C LEU A 170 17.24 21.22 -12.28
N GLU A 171 17.04 21.09 -13.59
CA GLU A 171 16.96 22.21 -14.54
C GLU A 171 15.55 22.35 -15.10
N ARG A 172 15.10 23.61 -15.24
CA ARG A 172 13.76 24.01 -15.69
C ARG A 172 12.68 23.23 -14.96
N VAL A 173 12.55 23.54 -13.68
CA VAL A 173 11.59 22.90 -12.78
C VAL A 173 10.28 23.65 -12.84
N PHE A 174 9.20 22.91 -13.09
CA PHE A 174 7.84 23.37 -13.00
C PHE A 174 7.17 22.65 -11.82
N MET A 175 6.50 23.40 -10.95
CA MET A 175 5.70 22.86 -9.87
C MET A 175 4.33 23.50 -9.89
N GLN A 176 3.28 22.69 -9.87
CA GLN A 176 1.91 23.16 -9.66
C GLN A 176 1.41 22.63 -8.32
N ARG A 177 0.74 23.47 -7.55
CA ARG A 177 0.06 23.08 -6.32
C ARG A 177 -1.33 23.70 -6.27
N GLU A 178 -2.32 22.89 -5.94
CA GLU A 178 -3.67 23.36 -5.65
C GLU A 178 -3.83 23.62 -4.15
N HIS A 179 -4.34 24.80 -3.79
CA HIS A 179 -4.66 25.15 -2.42
C HIS A 179 -6.06 25.77 -2.36
N GLY A 180 -7.07 24.92 -2.10
CA GLY A 180 -8.46 25.35 -2.06
C GLY A 180 -8.92 25.90 -3.42
N ARG A 181 -9.22 27.20 -3.48
CA ARG A 181 -9.70 27.89 -4.70
C ARG A 181 -8.61 28.61 -5.49
N ARG A 182 -7.32 28.41 -5.12
CA ARG A 182 -6.16 28.99 -5.82
C ARG A 182 -5.24 27.91 -6.37
N THR A 183 -4.69 28.16 -7.55
CA THR A 183 -3.66 27.33 -8.18
C THR A 183 -2.34 28.09 -8.14
N GLN A 184 -1.35 27.56 -7.44
CA GLN A 184 0.00 28.11 -7.44
C GLN A 184 0.85 27.36 -8.46
N VAL A 185 1.41 28.07 -9.42
CA VAL A 185 2.36 27.56 -10.40
C VAL A 185 3.71 28.22 -10.16
N LEU A 186 4.76 27.41 -10.03
CA LEU A 186 6.13 27.84 -9.82
C LEU A 186 6.97 27.31 -10.96
N TYR A 187 7.71 28.20 -11.62
CA TYR A 187 8.70 27.85 -12.62
C TYR A 187 10.07 28.36 -12.19
N ALA A 188 11.10 27.51 -12.18
CA ALA A 188 12.46 27.84 -11.80
C ALA A 188 13.46 27.32 -12.82
N MET A 189 14.47 28.12 -13.19
CA MET A 189 15.50 27.68 -14.14
C MET A 189 16.42 26.61 -13.56
N ARG A 190 16.77 26.73 -12.28
CA ARG A 190 17.56 25.73 -11.55
C ARG A 190 16.99 25.54 -10.15
N ALA A 191 16.90 24.29 -9.71
CA ALA A 191 16.54 23.94 -8.36
C ALA A 191 17.57 22.95 -7.79
N SER A 192 18.12 23.23 -6.62
CA SER A 192 18.98 22.32 -5.87
C SER A 192 18.37 22.06 -4.50
N GLN A 193 18.51 20.83 -4.02
CA GLN A 193 18.10 20.45 -2.68
C GLN A 193 19.34 20.37 -1.80
N GLU A 194 19.30 21.02 -0.65
CA GLU A 194 20.35 20.95 0.36
C GLU A 194 19.71 20.51 1.68
N ARG A 195 20.31 19.49 2.32
CA ARG A 195 19.95 19.11 3.68
C ARG A 195 20.85 19.88 4.63
N ASP A 196 20.31 20.91 5.26
CA ASP A 196 20.99 21.60 6.36
C ASP A 196 20.72 20.83 7.66
N PRO A 197 21.75 20.38 8.41
CA PRO A 197 21.59 19.70 9.70
C PRO A 197 20.80 20.50 10.76
N ARG A 198 20.61 21.81 10.56
CA ARG A 198 19.89 22.70 11.46
C ARG A 198 18.37 22.69 11.25
N TYR A 199 17.89 22.16 10.13
CA TYR A 199 16.47 22.12 9.77
C TYR A 199 16.04 20.67 9.49
N ASP A 200 14.89 20.26 10.04
CA ASP A 200 14.37 18.89 9.92
C ASP A 200 13.84 18.59 8.49
N ALA A 201 13.52 19.64 7.73
CA ALA A 201 13.03 19.54 6.36
C ALA A 201 14.08 20.00 5.33
N PRO A 202 14.14 19.37 4.15
CA PRO A 202 15.07 19.77 3.11
C PRO A 202 14.80 21.19 2.58
N LEU A 203 15.86 21.96 2.40
CA LEU A 203 15.79 23.30 1.81
C LEU A 203 15.89 23.20 0.29
N LEU A 204 14.93 23.83 -0.38
CA LEU A 204 14.88 23.90 -1.83
C LEU A 204 15.40 25.27 -2.29
N HIS A 205 16.61 25.31 -2.83
CA HIS A 205 17.20 26.52 -3.40
C HIS A 205 16.87 26.60 -4.89
N MET A 206 16.09 27.61 -5.27
CA MET A 206 15.69 27.84 -6.65
C MET A 206 16.25 29.17 -7.16
N ARG A 207 16.69 29.17 -8.41
CA ARG A 207 17.20 30.36 -9.12
C ARG A 207 16.29 30.71 -10.29
N ASP A 208 16.12 32.02 -10.50
CA ASP A 208 15.27 32.61 -11.53
C ASP A 208 13.85 32.05 -11.48
N VAL A 209 13.19 32.32 -10.35
CA VAL A 209 11.85 31.80 -10.04
C VAL A 209 10.78 32.77 -10.51
N HIS A 210 9.81 32.22 -11.22
CA HIS A 210 8.56 32.85 -11.59
C HIS A 210 7.42 32.12 -10.86
N LEU A 211 6.74 32.83 -9.98
CA LEU A 211 5.63 32.30 -9.19
C LEU A 211 4.33 32.97 -9.64
N TYR A 212 3.37 32.16 -10.05
CA TYR A 212 2.04 32.56 -10.47
C TYR A 212 1.06 32.00 -9.45
N ASP A 213 0.32 32.87 -8.78
CA ASP A 213 -0.76 32.50 -7.87
C ASP A 213 -2.08 32.93 -8.50
N LEU A 214 -2.76 31.95 -9.09
CA LEU A 214 -3.92 32.12 -9.96
C LEU A 214 -5.21 31.82 -9.18
N SER A 215 -6.18 32.73 -9.24
CA SER A 215 -7.49 32.54 -8.62
C SER A 215 -8.46 31.82 -9.57
N ARG A 216 -9.12 30.75 -9.11
CA ARG A 216 -10.09 30.02 -9.97
C ARG A 216 -11.43 30.73 -10.17
N ASP A 217 -11.74 31.75 -9.37
CA ASP A 217 -13.03 32.45 -9.39
C ASP A 217 -12.95 33.85 -10.01
N GLY A 218 -11.94 34.13 -10.84
CA GLY A 218 -11.73 35.45 -11.44
C GLY A 218 -11.24 36.51 -10.44
N GLY A 219 -10.66 36.08 -9.31
CA GLY A 219 -9.99 36.98 -8.36
C GLY A 219 -8.65 37.49 -8.90
N VAL A 220 -7.98 38.37 -8.13
CA VAL A 220 -6.70 38.95 -8.54
C VAL A 220 -5.59 37.88 -8.57
N ASP A 221 -4.99 37.72 -9.73
CA ASP A 221 -3.80 36.91 -9.96
C ASP A 221 -2.55 37.65 -9.47
N ARG A 222 -1.59 36.91 -8.91
CA ARG A 222 -0.31 37.46 -8.45
C ARG A 222 0.84 36.80 -9.19
N ILE A 223 1.68 37.63 -9.79
CA ILE A 223 2.91 37.18 -10.47
C ILE A 223 4.09 37.74 -9.69
N VAL A 224 4.97 36.87 -9.21
CA VAL A 224 6.16 37.24 -8.46
C VAL A 224 7.38 36.70 -9.19
N ARG A 225 8.36 37.58 -9.46
CA ARG A 225 9.65 37.22 -10.04
C ARG A 225 10.74 37.38 -9.01
N VAL A 226 11.47 36.31 -8.73
CA VAL A 226 12.52 36.28 -7.71
C VAL A 226 13.79 35.67 -8.29
N ALA A 227 14.91 36.37 -8.18
CA ALA A 227 16.20 35.86 -8.65
C ALA A 227 16.67 34.62 -7.86
N ARG A 228 16.39 34.59 -6.55
CA ARG A 228 16.71 33.46 -5.67
C ARG A 228 15.60 33.25 -4.65
N LEU A 229 15.01 32.06 -4.66
CA LEU A 229 13.99 31.66 -3.69
C LEU A 229 14.50 30.46 -2.91
N THR A 230 14.59 30.59 -1.59
CA THR A 230 14.77 29.44 -0.70
C THR A 230 13.39 29.04 -0.22
N TYR A 231 12.88 27.92 -0.74
CA TYR A 231 11.60 27.39 -0.31
C TYR A 231 11.83 26.35 0.77
N HIS A 232 11.29 26.63 1.94
CA HIS A 232 11.25 25.65 3.02
C HIS A 232 10.10 24.71 2.69
N MET A 233 10.41 23.45 2.37
CA MET A 233 9.40 22.39 2.39
C MET A 233 9.06 22.08 3.86
N ASN A 234 8.58 23.07 4.61
CA ASN A 234 7.78 22.81 5.80
C ASN A 234 6.48 22.22 5.28
N GLU A 235 6.50 20.92 4.97
CA GLU A 235 5.25 20.19 5.04
C GLU A 235 4.75 20.34 6.47
N PRO A 236 3.48 20.72 6.66
CA PRO A 236 2.90 20.69 8.01
C PRO A 236 3.21 19.32 8.61
N PRO A 237 3.57 19.24 9.91
CA PRO A 237 3.92 17.98 10.57
C PRO A 237 2.90 16.95 10.14
N VAL A 238 3.35 15.82 9.57
CA VAL A 238 2.54 14.77 8.93
C VAL A 238 1.16 14.83 9.55
N LYS A 239 0.20 15.47 8.86
CA LYS A 239 -1.13 15.63 9.43
C LYS A 239 -1.53 14.23 9.86
N PRO A 240 -1.89 13.98 11.13
CA PRO A 240 -2.23 12.65 11.58
C PRO A 240 -3.18 12.13 10.54
N VAL A 241 -2.79 11.02 9.90
CA VAL A 241 -3.54 10.46 8.77
C VAL A 241 -4.98 10.47 9.25
N GLY A 242 -5.81 11.33 8.63
CA GLY A 242 -7.18 11.52 9.09
C GLY A 242 -7.90 10.18 9.11
N PHE A 243 -9.11 10.11 9.65
CA PHE A 243 -9.84 8.83 9.72
C PHE A 243 -9.84 8.10 8.35
N GLN A 244 -9.01 7.07 8.25
CA GLN A 244 -8.97 6.18 7.09
C GLN A 244 -9.78 4.97 7.50
N ARG A 245 -10.97 4.86 6.94
CA ARG A 245 -11.92 3.80 7.24
C ARG A 245 -11.28 2.39 7.23
N LYS A 246 -10.39 2.13 6.28
CA LYS A 246 -9.66 0.86 6.13
C LYS A 246 -8.60 0.60 7.21
N ALA A 247 -8.18 1.63 7.94
CA ALA A 247 -7.24 1.57 9.06
C ALA A 247 -7.95 1.65 10.43
N ALA A 248 -9.26 1.87 10.46
CA ALA A 248 -9.99 2.03 11.70
C ALA A 248 -10.15 0.68 12.41
N SER A 249 -9.95 0.68 13.74
CA SER A 249 -10.22 -0.48 14.58
C SER A 249 -11.71 -0.85 14.52
N MET A 250 -12.02 -2.14 14.54
CA MET A 250 -13.39 -2.63 14.39
C MET A 250 -14.37 -2.08 15.45
N SER A 251 -13.89 -1.82 16.67
CA SER A 251 -14.67 -1.18 17.75
C SER A 251 -15.08 0.27 17.42
N ARG A 252 -14.26 1.00 16.65
CA ARG A 252 -14.59 2.35 16.17
C ARG A 252 -15.51 2.31 14.96
N LEU A 253 -15.37 1.32 14.07
CA LEU A 253 -16.28 1.10 12.94
C LEU A 253 -17.67 0.69 13.43
N ALA A 254 -17.76 -0.19 14.43
CA ALA A 254 -19.02 -0.60 15.06
C ALA A 254 -19.75 0.55 15.77
N ALA A 255 -19.02 1.55 16.27
CA ALA A 255 -19.59 2.76 16.88
C ALA A 255 -20.04 3.81 15.85
N SER A 256 -19.61 3.69 14.59
CA SER A 256 -19.92 4.65 13.53
C SER A 256 -21.27 4.36 12.88
N ARG A 257 -22.06 5.41 12.62
CA ARG A 257 -23.41 5.30 11.99
C ARG A 257 -23.42 5.65 10.50
N THR A 258 -22.27 5.94 9.92
CA THR A 258 -22.13 6.26 8.50
C THR A 258 -22.21 4.98 7.68
N ALA A 259 -23.12 4.93 6.69
CA ALA A 259 -23.29 3.80 5.76
C ALA A 259 -21.96 3.24 5.18
N PRO A 260 -21.00 4.08 4.77
CA PRO A 260 -19.68 3.59 4.33
C PRO A 260 -18.89 2.83 5.39
N ASP A 261 -19.00 3.19 6.67
CA ASP A 261 -18.27 2.55 7.79
C ASP A 261 -18.92 1.24 8.21
N ILE A 262 -20.25 1.16 8.13
CA ILE A 262 -21.01 -0.08 8.33
C ILE A 262 -20.64 -1.09 7.24
N ALA A 263 -20.47 -0.65 5.99
CA ALA A 263 -20.06 -1.51 4.88
C ALA A 263 -18.61 -2.01 4.98
N GLU A 264 -17.73 -1.33 5.72
CA GLU A 264 -16.37 -1.81 5.99
C GLU A 264 -16.31 -2.72 7.25
N TYR A 265 -17.32 -2.63 8.12
CA TYR A 265 -17.47 -3.50 9.30
C TYR A 265 -18.03 -4.88 8.94
N GLN A 266 -18.96 -4.94 7.98
CA GLN A 266 -19.57 -6.17 7.45
C GLN A 266 -18.60 -7.00 6.62
#